data_AF-A0A421CCK2-F1
#
_entry.id   AF-A0A421CCK2-F1
#
_cell.length_a   1.000
_cell.length_b   1.000
_cell.length_c   1.000
_cell.angle_alpha   90.00
_cell.angle_beta   90.00
_cell.angle_gamma   90.00
#
_symmetry.space_group_name_H-M   'P 1'
#
loop_
_entity.id
_entity.type
_entity.pdbx_description
1 polymer ?
#
loop_
_entity_poly.entity_id
_entity_poly.type
_entity_poly.pdbx_seq_one_letter_code
_entity_poly.pdbx_strand_id
1 'polypeptide(L)'
;MIKPEKLEGYLVRNRVLRDETKLLRVEIELFKSESDSVIRSSLFESVVIRASKLVRNSGFTMKSFREYIRQGCPKKFRRELYSVLDDFEKEEALLANRIVRLKNRRDRVIVHMDPRFAFHPEREAENRVELEDVEAICSHLEKQVVFFSGKPLDDR
;
A
#
# COMPACT_ATOMS: atom_id res chain seq x y z
N MET A 1 6.03 26.92 -14.57
CA MET A 1 5.50 27.14 -13.21
C MET A 1 4.45 26.07 -12.95
N ILE A 2 4.47 25.40 -11.79
CA ILE A 2 3.42 24.42 -11.43
C ILE A 2 2.18 25.22 -11.00
N LYS A 3 0.99 24.83 -11.47
CA LYS A 3 -0.25 25.51 -11.08
C LYS A 3 -0.52 25.32 -9.58
N PRO A 4 -1.03 26.34 -8.85
CA PRO A 4 -1.31 26.22 -7.41
C PRO A 4 -2.16 25.01 -7.05
N GLU A 5 -3.23 24.74 -7.81
CA GLU A 5 -4.12 23.59 -7.56
C GLU A 5 -3.38 22.25 -7.65
N LYS A 6 -2.37 22.15 -8.54
CA LYS A 6 -1.55 20.95 -8.70
C LYS A 6 -0.58 20.75 -7.53
N LEU A 7 -0.05 21.85 -6.98
CA LEU A 7 0.81 21.81 -5.80
C LEU A 7 0.01 21.41 -4.56
N GLU A 8 -1.16 22.01 -4.35
CA GLU A 8 -2.05 21.64 -3.24
C GLU A 8 -2.46 20.17 -3.32
N GLY A 9 -2.91 19.72 -4.50
CA GLY A 9 -3.25 18.32 -4.72
C GLY A 9 -2.08 17.36 -4.48
N TYR A 10 -0.84 17.78 -4.77
CA TYR A 10 0.35 17.00 -4.43
C TYR A 10 0.54 16.90 -2.92
N LEU A 11 0.50 18.02 -2.20
CA LEU A 11 0.74 18.08 -0.76
C LEU A 11 -0.29 17.27 0.02
N VAL A 12 -1.57 17.40 -0.33
CA VAL A 12 -2.65 16.61 0.29
C VAL A 12 -2.45 15.12 0.00
N ARG A 13 -2.14 14.76 -1.25
CA ARG A 13 -1.93 13.36 -1.64
C ARG A 13 -0.78 12.71 -0.89
N ASN A 14 0.35 13.40 -0.87
CA ASN A 14 1.56 12.95 -0.21
C ASN A 14 1.36 12.78 1.30
N ARG A 15 0.70 13.76 1.94
CA ARG A 15 0.42 13.70 3.38
C ARG A 15 -0.41 12.48 3.75
N VAL A 16 -1.55 12.27 3.10
CA VAL A 16 -2.42 11.14 3.44
C VAL A 16 -1.74 9.81 3.13
N LEU A 17 -1.05 9.67 2.00
CA LEU A 17 -0.30 8.42 1.70
C LEU A 17 0.78 8.14 2.73
N ARG A 18 1.49 9.17 3.21
CA ARG A 18 2.47 9.05 4.28
C ARG A 18 1.82 8.60 5.58
N ASP A 19 0.76 9.28 6.00
CA ASP A 19 0.09 9.02 7.27
C ASP A 19 -0.50 7.59 7.26
N GLU A 20 -1.12 7.18 6.16
CA GLU A 20 -1.66 5.82 5.98
C GLU A 20 -0.57 4.73 5.93
N THR A 21 0.57 5.02 5.30
CA THR A 21 1.71 4.08 5.27
C THR A 21 2.32 3.93 6.66
N LYS A 22 2.41 5.03 7.43
CA LYS A 22 2.85 4.99 8.84
C LYS A 22 1.90 4.17 9.71
N LEU A 23 0.58 4.34 9.52
CA LEU A 23 -0.41 3.53 10.22
C LEU A 23 -0.28 2.04 9.88
N LEU A 24 -0.04 1.69 8.60
CA LEU A 24 0.21 0.31 8.21
C LEU A 24 1.41 -0.29 8.96
N ARG A 25 2.53 0.44 9.06
CA ARG A 25 3.69 -0.01 9.83
C ARG A 25 3.35 -0.22 11.30
N VAL A 26 2.66 0.74 11.92
CA VAL A 26 2.23 0.63 13.32
C VAL A 26 1.36 -0.61 13.53
N GLU A 27 0.39 -0.88 12.66
CA GLU A 27 -0.47 -2.06 12.74
C GLU A 27 0.32 -3.38 12.59
N ILE A 28 1.34 -3.41 11.72
CA ILE A 28 2.24 -4.57 11.59
C ILE A 28 3.01 -4.81 12.90
N GLU A 29 3.55 -3.77 13.52
CA GLU A 29 4.29 -3.92 14.78
C GLU A 29 3.38 -4.27 15.97
N LEU A 30 2.14 -3.77 16.00
CA LEU A 30 1.12 -4.21 16.95
C LEU A 30 0.78 -5.69 16.75
N PHE A 31 0.57 -6.14 15.51
CA PHE A 31 0.33 -7.56 15.21
C PHE A 31 1.46 -8.46 15.72
N LYS A 32 2.72 -8.03 15.58
CA LYS A 32 3.89 -8.79 16.05
C LYS A 32 3.98 -8.89 17.56
N SER A 33 3.58 -7.84 18.27
CA SER A 33 3.68 -7.74 19.73
C SER A 33 2.47 -8.33 20.47
N GLU A 34 1.35 -8.53 19.77
CA GLU A 34 0.13 -9.09 20.36
C GLU A 34 0.21 -10.62 20.53
N SER A 35 -0.25 -11.07 21.69
CA SER A 35 -0.29 -12.46 22.13
C SER A 35 -1.70 -13.04 22.16
N ASP A 36 -2.73 -12.21 22.35
CA ASP A 36 -4.12 -12.64 22.30
C ASP A 36 -4.50 -13.05 20.87
N SER A 37 -4.99 -14.28 20.70
CA SER A 37 -5.26 -14.86 19.38
C SER A 37 -6.39 -14.16 18.63
N VAL A 38 -7.40 -13.66 19.33
CA VAL A 38 -8.55 -12.98 18.73
C VAL A 38 -8.13 -11.59 18.27
N ILE A 39 -7.44 -10.84 19.13
CA ILE A 39 -6.92 -9.50 18.79
C ILE A 39 -5.93 -9.63 17.64
N ARG A 40 -5.01 -10.60 17.70
CA ARG A 40 -4.02 -10.85 16.66
C ARG A 40 -4.65 -11.17 15.30
N SER A 41 -5.69 -12.01 15.25
CA SER A 41 -6.45 -12.26 14.02
C SER A 41 -7.10 -10.99 13.47
N SER A 42 -7.74 -10.19 14.34
CA SER A 42 -8.38 -8.93 13.92
C SER A 42 -7.37 -7.91 13.39
N LEU A 43 -6.21 -7.78 14.06
CA LEU A 43 -5.11 -6.93 13.61
C LEU A 43 -4.59 -7.36 12.25
N PHE A 44 -4.43 -8.67 12.03
CA PHE A 44 -3.97 -9.20 10.75
C PHE A 44 -4.95 -8.87 9.61
N GLU A 45 -6.25 -9.00 9.85
CA GLU A 45 -7.27 -8.62 8.88
C GLU A 45 -7.23 -7.11 8.56
N SER A 46 -7.05 -6.26 9.58
CA SER A 46 -6.88 -4.81 9.41
C SER A 46 -5.67 -4.48 8.54
N VAL A 47 -4.53 -5.09 8.84
CA VAL A 47 -3.27 -4.95 8.10
C VAL A 47 -3.44 -5.34 6.62
N VAL A 48 -4.09 -6.48 6.36
CA VAL A 48 -4.38 -6.95 4.98
C VAL A 48 -5.29 -5.96 4.24
N ILE A 49 -6.34 -5.47 4.91
CA ILE A 49 -7.25 -4.46 4.32
C ILE A 49 -6.48 -3.19 3.95
N ARG A 50 -5.68 -2.64 4.88
CA ARG A 50 -4.97 -1.37 4.68
C ARG A 50 -3.92 -1.49 3.59
N ALA A 51 -3.08 -2.52 3.63
CA ALA A 51 -2.08 -2.77 2.59
C ALA A 51 -2.74 -2.92 1.21
N SER A 52 -3.87 -3.65 1.11
CA SER A 52 -4.62 -3.79 -0.13
C SER A 52 -5.15 -2.45 -0.68
N LYS A 53 -5.68 -1.58 0.20
CA LYS A 53 -6.20 -0.24 -0.16
C LYS A 53 -5.12 0.70 -0.70
N LEU A 54 -3.90 0.64 -0.16
CA LEU A 54 -2.79 1.52 -0.54
C LEU A 54 -2.18 1.15 -1.89
N VAL A 55 -2.26 -0.14 -2.28
CA VAL A 55 -1.65 -0.60 -3.54
C VAL A 55 -2.65 -0.67 -4.69
N ARG A 56 -3.88 -1.16 -4.49
CA ARG A 56 -4.82 -1.39 -5.62
C ARG A 56 -6.29 -1.05 -5.43
N ASN A 57 -6.79 -0.93 -4.21
CA ASN A 57 -8.24 -0.94 -3.97
C ASN A 57 -8.89 0.44 -3.72
N SER A 58 -8.15 1.54 -3.81
CA SER A 58 -8.72 2.89 -3.69
C SER A 58 -8.35 3.77 -4.91
N GLY A 59 -9.12 4.84 -5.16
CA GLY A 59 -8.72 5.90 -6.10
C GLY A 59 -7.49 6.70 -5.61
N PHE A 60 -6.98 6.35 -4.43
CA PHE A 60 -5.92 7.01 -3.70
C PHE A 60 -4.79 6.03 -3.38
N THR A 61 -4.35 5.31 -4.41
CA THR A 61 -3.21 4.38 -4.32
C THR A 61 -1.90 5.09 -4.63
N MET A 62 -0.80 4.46 -4.25
CA MET A 62 0.53 4.92 -4.65
C MET A 62 0.68 4.95 -6.17
N LYS A 63 0.13 3.96 -6.89
CA LYS A 63 0.04 3.97 -8.35
C LYS A 63 -0.66 5.22 -8.89
N SER A 64 -1.86 5.53 -8.40
CA SER A 64 -2.61 6.72 -8.82
C SER A 64 -1.88 8.03 -8.48
N PHE A 65 -1.05 8.03 -7.42
CA PHE A 65 -0.20 9.17 -7.09
C PHE A 65 0.97 9.33 -8.06
N ARG A 66 1.64 8.24 -8.46
CA ARG A 66 2.67 8.26 -9.52
C ARG A 66 2.09 8.79 -10.84
N GLU A 67 0.91 8.31 -11.23
CA GLU A 67 0.20 8.80 -12.44
C GLU A 67 -0.13 10.30 -12.36
N TYR A 68 -0.61 10.76 -11.20
CA TYR A 68 -0.87 12.18 -10.94
C TYR A 68 0.39 13.04 -11.13
N ILE A 69 1.52 12.57 -10.62
CA ILE A 69 2.82 13.24 -10.76
C ILE A 69 3.25 13.28 -12.24
N ARG A 70 3.13 12.17 -12.97
CA ARG A 70 3.45 12.14 -14.41
C ARG A 70 2.67 13.19 -15.19
N GLN A 71 1.37 13.27 -14.96
CA GLN A 71 0.49 14.24 -15.64
C GLN A 71 0.82 15.71 -15.29
N GLY A 72 1.32 15.96 -14.07
CA GLY A 72 1.71 17.29 -13.61
C GLY A 72 3.14 17.72 -13.99
N CYS A 73 3.98 16.80 -14.47
CA CYS A 73 5.42 17.05 -14.61
C CYS A 73 5.78 17.88 -15.87
N PRO A 74 6.46 19.03 -15.71
CA PRO A 74 6.98 19.81 -16.84
C PRO A 74 7.97 19.01 -17.70
N LYS A 75 7.94 19.19 -19.02
CA LYS A 75 8.76 18.44 -20.00
C LYS A 75 10.24 18.31 -19.60
N LYS A 76 10.85 19.39 -19.12
CA LYS A 76 12.26 19.45 -18.73
C LYS A 76 12.67 18.52 -17.60
N PHE A 77 11.73 18.10 -16.74
CA PHE A 77 12.00 17.21 -15.60
C PHE A 77 11.54 15.76 -15.84
N ARG A 78 10.90 15.48 -16.98
CA ARG A 78 10.31 14.16 -17.24
C ARG A 78 11.36 13.06 -17.30
N ARG A 79 12.52 13.31 -17.91
CA ARG A 79 13.55 12.27 -18.10
C ARG A 79 14.02 11.69 -16.77
N GLU A 80 14.33 12.55 -15.81
CA GLU A 80 14.81 12.14 -14.49
C GLU A 80 13.66 11.55 -13.66
N LEU A 81 12.53 12.26 -13.58
CA LEU A 81 11.42 11.83 -12.73
C LEU A 81 10.79 10.52 -13.21
N TYR A 82 10.59 10.35 -14.53
CA TYR A 82 9.92 9.17 -15.06
C TYR A 82 10.78 7.93 -14.86
N SER A 83 12.11 8.03 -14.99
CA SER A 83 13.00 6.90 -14.69
C SER A 83 12.78 6.38 -13.27
N VAL A 84 12.70 7.28 -12.28
CA VAL A 84 12.46 6.87 -10.88
C VAL A 84 11.06 6.28 -10.70
N LEU A 85 10.04 6.87 -11.33
CA LEU A 85 8.67 6.33 -11.27
C LEU A 85 8.56 4.95 -11.93
N ASP A 86 9.28 4.73 -13.02
CA ASP A 86 9.33 3.45 -13.73
C ASP A 86 10.03 2.39 -12.88
N ASP A 87 11.07 2.77 -12.13
CA ASP A 87 11.75 1.84 -11.21
C ASP A 87 10.84 1.42 -10.06
N PHE A 88 10.05 2.34 -9.48
CA PHE A 88 9.01 1.95 -8.53
C PHE A 88 7.95 1.03 -9.15
N GLU A 89 7.59 1.22 -10.41
CA GLU A 89 6.64 0.32 -11.09
C GLU A 89 7.23 -1.07 -11.33
N LYS A 90 8.52 -1.17 -11.64
CA LYS A 90 9.21 -2.46 -11.72
C LYS A 90 9.25 -3.15 -10.36
N GLU A 91 9.57 -2.43 -9.30
CA GLU A 91 9.52 -2.98 -7.93
C GLU A 91 8.11 -3.47 -7.58
N GLU A 92 7.07 -2.69 -7.88
CA GLU A 92 5.68 -3.07 -7.64
C GLU A 92 5.28 -4.32 -8.46
N ALA A 93 5.79 -4.45 -9.69
CA ALA A 93 5.57 -5.62 -10.53
C ALA A 93 6.19 -6.90 -9.93
N LEU A 94 7.34 -6.80 -9.25
CA LEU A 94 7.93 -7.91 -8.50
C LEU A 94 7.05 -8.34 -7.31
N LEU A 95 6.21 -7.45 -6.80
CA LEU A 95 5.25 -7.72 -5.73
C LEU A 95 3.88 -8.17 -6.26
N ALA A 96 3.67 -8.28 -7.58
CA ALA A 96 2.36 -8.50 -8.18
C ALA A 96 1.61 -9.71 -7.60
N ASN A 97 2.30 -10.84 -7.43
CA ASN A 97 1.70 -12.05 -6.86
C ASN A 97 1.27 -11.84 -5.39
N ARG A 98 2.09 -11.14 -4.59
CA ARG A 98 1.77 -10.81 -3.19
C ARG A 98 0.55 -9.89 -3.12
N ILE A 99 0.51 -8.87 -3.98
CA ILE A 99 -0.60 -7.93 -4.09
C ILE A 99 -1.91 -8.64 -4.47
N VAL A 100 -1.85 -9.59 -5.41
CA VAL A 100 -3.01 -10.40 -5.81
C VAL A 100 -3.50 -11.27 -4.66
N ARG A 101 -2.59 -11.93 -3.91
CA ARG A 101 -2.97 -12.71 -2.72
C ARG A 101 -3.64 -11.84 -1.65
N LEU A 102 -3.04 -10.69 -1.32
CA LEU A 102 -3.64 -9.73 -0.38
C LEU A 102 -5.04 -9.31 -0.81
N LYS A 103 -5.21 -8.97 -2.09
CA LYS A 103 -6.51 -8.58 -2.63
C LYS A 103 -7.52 -9.73 -2.52
N ASN A 104 -7.15 -10.94 -2.91
CA ASN A 104 -8.04 -12.10 -2.84
C ASN A 104 -8.46 -12.39 -1.40
N ARG A 105 -7.51 -12.38 -0.44
CA ARG A 105 -7.83 -12.55 0.97
C ARG A 105 -8.78 -11.46 1.47
N ARG A 106 -8.46 -10.19 1.19
CA ARG A 106 -9.29 -9.04 1.56
C ARG A 106 -10.70 -9.17 1.00
N ASP A 107 -10.82 -9.39 -0.31
CA ASP A 107 -12.10 -9.39 -1.00
C ASP A 107 -12.92 -10.63 -0.60
N ARG A 108 -12.34 -11.82 -0.75
CA ARG A 108 -13.08 -13.09 -0.66
C ARG A 108 -13.29 -13.56 0.77
N VAL A 109 -12.37 -13.27 1.69
CA VAL A 109 -12.44 -13.83 3.04
C VAL A 109 -12.82 -12.80 4.08
N ILE A 110 -12.26 -11.58 4.01
CA ILE A 110 -12.43 -10.59 5.07
C ILE A 110 -13.63 -9.69 4.81
N VAL A 111 -13.68 -9.01 3.66
CA VAL A 111 -14.65 -7.94 3.41
C VAL A 111 -15.97 -8.46 2.87
N HIS A 112 -15.94 -9.30 1.83
CA HIS A 112 -17.18 -9.84 1.26
C HIS A 112 -17.61 -11.14 1.91
N MET A 113 -16.71 -11.79 2.68
CA MET A 113 -16.94 -13.11 3.29
C MET A 113 -17.63 -14.05 2.29
N ASP A 114 -17.08 -14.14 1.08
CA ASP A 114 -17.64 -14.94 -0.01
C ASP A 114 -17.80 -16.38 0.49
N PRO A 115 -19.02 -16.92 0.56
CA PRO A 115 -19.27 -18.20 1.20
C PRO A 115 -18.46 -19.34 0.60
N ARG A 116 -18.06 -19.24 -0.68
CA ARG A 116 -17.24 -20.23 -1.37
C ARG A 116 -15.81 -20.33 -0.83
N PHE A 117 -15.35 -19.32 -0.08
CA PHE A 117 -13.98 -19.23 0.42
C PHE A 117 -13.93 -19.03 1.94
N ALA A 118 -14.78 -18.17 2.51
CA ALA A 118 -14.68 -17.75 3.91
C ALA A 118 -14.98 -18.86 4.92
N PHE A 119 -15.79 -19.85 4.54
CA PHE A 119 -16.24 -20.95 5.41
C PHE A 119 -15.71 -22.33 4.98
N HIS A 120 -14.70 -22.36 4.10
CA HIS A 120 -14.12 -23.57 3.54
C HIS A 120 -12.63 -23.67 3.91
N PRO A 121 -12.28 -24.23 5.08
CA PRO A 121 -10.89 -24.37 5.54
C PRO A 121 -9.99 -25.09 4.53
N GLU A 122 -10.54 -26.04 3.76
CA GLU A 122 -9.83 -26.78 2.71
C GLU A 122 -9.34 -25.87 1.57
N ARG A 123 -9.89 -24.66 1.44
CA ARG A 123 -9.53 -23.66 0.43
C ARG A 123 -8.70 -22.50 1.00
N GLU A 124 -8.26 -22.59 2.25
CA GLU A 124 -7.50 -21.54 2.91
C GLU A 124 -6.22 -21.17 2.14
N ALA A 125 -5.54 -22.18 1.59
CA ALA A 125 -4.31 -22.01 0.82
C ALA A 125 -4.49 -21.08 -0.41
N GLU A 126 -5.69 -21.03 -1.02
CA GLU A 126 -5.97 -20.18 -2.18
C GLU A 126 -5.95 -18.68 -1.86
N ASN A 127 -6.15 -18.34 -0.59
CA ASN A 127 -6.23 -16.96 -0.10
C ASN A 127 -5.24 -16.69 1.03
N ARG A 128 -4.27 -17.60 1.25
CA ARG A 128 -3.29 -17.47 2.31
C ARG A 128 -2.39 -16.26 2.05
N VAL A 129 -2.25 -15.43 3.06
CA VAL A 129 -1.38 -14.25 3.08
C VAL A 129 -0.50 -14.40 4.30
N GLU A 130 0.81 -14.28 4.10
CA GLU A 130 1.77 -14.32 5.19
C GLU A 130 2.12 -12.90 5.66
N LEU A 131 2.67 -12.78 6.86
CA LEU A 131 3.14 -11.49 7.37
C LEU A 131 4.17 -10.86 6.42
N GLU A 132 5.09 -11.66 5.89
CA GLU A 132 6.15 -11.23 4.98
C GLU A 132 5.58 -10.64 3.69
N ASP A 133 4.39 -11.06 3.26
CA ASP A 133 3.71 -10.46 2.11
C ASP A 133 3.33 -9.00 2.38
N VAL A 134 2.82 -8.73 3.58
CA VAL A 134 2.41 -7.39 3.98
C VAL A 134 3.63 -6.52 4.28
N GLU A 135 4.66 -7.06 4.93
CA GLU A 135 5.90 -6.33 5.21
C GLU A 135 6.63 -5.92 3.94
N ALA A 136 6.68 -6.78 2.93
CA ALA A 136 7.27 -6.44 1.64
C ALA A 136 6.52 -5.28 0.96
N ILE A 137 5.18 -5.30 1.03
CA ILE A 137 4.34 -4.21 0.51
C ILE A 137 4.56 -2.92 1.30
N CYS A 138 4.54 -2.99 2.64
CA CYS A 138 4.78 -1.83 3.50
C CYS A 138 6.13 -1.19 3.18
N SER A 139 7.19 -2.01 3.11
CA SER A 139 8.54 -1.52 2.81
C SER A 139 8.63 -0.84 1.43
N HIS A 140 7.92 -1.35 0.42
CA HIS A 140 7.85 -0.72 -0.89
C HIS A 140 7.06 0.61 -0.89
N LEU A 141 5.98 0.69 -0.11
CA LEU A 141 5.22 1.93 0.07
C LEU A 141 6.05 2.99 0.82
N GLU A 142 6.77 2.59 1.87
CA GLU A 142 7.64 3.46 2.66
C GLU A 142 8.74 4.10 1.83
N LYS A 143 9.43 3.32 0.97
CA LYS A 143 10.44 3.85 0.04
C LYS A 143 9.87 4.96 -0.85
N GLN A 144 8.67 4.77 -1.38
CA GLN A 144 8.02 5.76 -2.23
C GLN A 144 7.62 7.01 -1.45
N VAL A 145 7.07 6.85 -0.25
CA VAL A 145 6.73 7.97 0.63
C VAL A 145 7.97 8.79 0.99
N VAL A 146 9.09 8.14 1.33
CA VAL A 146 10.36 8.83 1.63
C VAL A 146 10.81 9.64 0.42
N PHE A 147 10.77 9.05 -0.78
CA PHE A 147 11.11 9.74 -2.01
C PHE A 147 10.22 10.98 -2.28
N PHE A 148 8.90 10.86 -2.16
CA PHE A 148 7.98 11.97 -2.45
C PHE A 148 7.88 13.03 -1.34
N SER A 149 8.09 12.65 -0.09
CA SER A 149 8.10 13.60 1.03
C SER A 149 9.43 14.34 1.17
N GLY A 150 10.52 13.78 0.65
CA GLY A 150 11.88 14.28 0.89
C GLY A 150 12.27 14.22 2.38
N LYS A 151 11.52 13.44 3.19
CA LYS A 151 11.71 13.29 4.63
C LYS A 151 11.71 11.80 5.00
N PRO A 152 12.50 11.40 6.01
CA PRO A 152 12.31 10.11 6.66
C PRO A 152 10.91 10.00 7.28
N LEU A 153 10.41 8.77 7.42
CA LEU A 153 9.11 8.50 8.05
C LEU A 153 9.06 8.82 9.57
N ASP A 154 10.23 9.04 10.18
CA ASP A 154 10.42 9.24 11.62
C ASP A 154 10.29 10.70 12.09
N ASP A 155 10.09 11.66 11.18
CA ASP A 155 9.88 13.05 11.59
C ASP A 155 8.46 13.21 12.16
N ARG A 156 8.42 13.42 13.48
CA ARG A 156 7.23 13.72 14.30
C ARG A 156 6.44 14.92 13.79
#